data_AF-A0AAJ1Z3N9-F1
#
_entry.id   AF-A0AAJ1Z3N9-F1
#
_cell.length_a   1.000
_cell.length_b   1.000
_cell.length_c   1.000
_cell.angle_alpha   90.00
_cell.angle_beta   90.00
_cell.angle_gamma   90.00
#
_symmetry.space_group_name_H-M   'P 1'
#
loop_
_entity.id
_entity.type
_entity.pdbx_description
1 polymer ?
#
loop_
_entity_poly.entity_id
_entity_poly.type
_entity_poly.pdbx_seq_one_letter_code
_entity_poly.pdbx_strand_id
1 'polypeptide(L)'
;MFHKALWIRQWKQGKYIVLLFWLISLYQLPYKYYQAAQMELNQSKMKLDDYTYYYSYYFQTSDGAVLFQGAALIALACLLIGWERNNQSTDFLFSMPFKRKDIFLTKWLLGVLNIITVQIVCWISMYGIKNMSFHNEYQIFTPFHSYFLYATVVLIAIYTFTLFIGTITGHIFSQSSLTAILLFLPYGSVLLISGFIYTHTQWSLEAMGEIERHTHEYLQHVGIISPLESFSITFDYHPIETFDDQGNKLSSVPQDDPMEHTSIPSPWTLLTPFTYIITLLPIATFLYTRTPNEQNGKILLFPKLQKWFMLCTVLCFGLLGGRILGGRDALLSYYIGFFLAAIISYFVFTRLLKLKFSFGGK
;
A
#
# COMPACT_ATOMS: atom_id res chain seq x y z
N MET A 1 -0.83 0.73 -30.75
CA MET A 1 -0.51 0.73 -29.30
C MET A 1 -1.11 1.95 -28.61
N PHE A 2 -0.91 3.18 -29.12
CA PHE A 2 -1.59 4.36 -28.58
C PHE A 2 -2.79 4.75 -29.45
N HIS A 3 -4.00 4.55 -28.94
CA HIS A 3 -5.23 5.02 -29.60
C HIS A 3 -5.70 6.29 -28.91
N LYS A 4 -5.63 7.43 -29.61
CA LYS A 4 -6.07 8.74 -29.08
C LYS A 4 -7.48 8.70 -28.51
N ALA A 5 -8.40 7.99 -29.17
CA ALA A 5 -9.78 7.83 -28.71
C ALA A 5 -9.88 7.10 -27.36
N LEU A 6 -9.13 5.99 -27.18
CA LEU A 6 -9.08 5.27 -25.90
C LEU A 6 -8.50 6.15 -24.81
N TRP A 7 -7.40 6.85 -25.09
CA TRP A 7 -6.76 7.76 -24.13
C TRP A 7 -7.72 8.84 -23.63
N ILE A 8 -8.42 9.53 -24.54
CA ILE A 8 -9.38 10.59 -24.19
C ILE A 8 -10.52 10.03 -23.33
N ARG A 9 -11.03 8.84 -23.67
CA ARG A 9 -12.09 8.18 -22.88
C ARG A 9 -11.60 7.87 -21.47
N GLN A 10 -10.44 7.22 -21.35
CA GLN A 10 -9.85 6.85 -20.07
C GLN A 10 -9.55 8.07 -19.19
N TRP A 11 -9.05 9.15 -19.79
CA TRP A 11 -8.87 10.44 -19.12
C TRP A 11 -10.20 11.02 -18.64
N LYS A 12 -11.23 11.09 -19.49
CA LYS A 12 -12.54 11.62 -19.09
C LYS A 12 -13.16 10.85 -17.91
N GLN A 13 -12.93 9.54 -17.86
CA GLN A 13 -13.37 8.67 -16.79
C GLN A 13 -12.57 8.95 -15.50
N GLY A 14 -11.24 8.94 -15.56
CA GLY A 14 -10.36 8.99 -14.40
C GLY A 14 -9.95 10.38 -13.90
N LYS A 15 -10.18 11.46 -14.66
CA LYS A 15 -9.58 12.79 -14.42
C LYS A 15 -9.73 13.33 -13.00
N TYR A 16 -10.87 13.09 -12.35
CA TYR A 16 -11.10 13.59 -10.99
C TYR A 16 -10.30 12.81 -9.94
N ILE A 17 -10.18 11.50 -10.11
CA ILE A 17 -9.35 10.68 -9.22
C ILE A 17 -7.87 10.92 -9.49
N VAL A 18 -7.48 11.16 -10.75
CA VAL A 18 -6.13 11.61 -11.08
C VAL A 18 -5.85 12.95 -10.41
N LEU A 19 -6.73 13.94 -10.52
CA LEU A 19 -6.58 15.23 -9.84
C LEU A 19 -6.46 15.06 -8.32
N LEU A 20 -7.29 14.20 -7.73
CA LEU A 20 -7.22 13.88 -6.30
C LEU A 20 -5.85 13.28 -5.93
N PHE A 21 -5.34 12.34 -6.73
CA PHE A 21 -4.01 11.76 -6.54
C PHE A 21 -2.89 12.83 -6.62
N TRP A 22 -2.99 13.76 -7.56
CA TRP A 22 -2.06 14.89 -7.66
C TRP A 22 -2.12 15.79 -6.41
N LEU A 23 -3.32 16.17 -5.96
CA LEU A 23 -3.51 17.02 -4.78
C LEU A 23 -2.99 16.35 -3.51
N ILE A 24 -3.29 15.06 -3.31
CA ILE A 24 -2.78 14.28 -2.18
C ILE A 24 -1.25 14.26 -2.21
N SER A 25 -0.64 14.02 -3.37
CA SER A 25 0.82 13.93 -3.50
C SER A 25 1.51 15.26 -3.21
N LEU A 26 1.00 16.36 -3.79
CA LEU A 26 1.52 17.71 -3.55
C LEU A 26 1.34 18.16 -2.11
N TYR A 27 0.24 17.77 -1.47
CA TYR A 27 0.01 18.06 -0.06
C TYR A 27 0.96 17.27 0.85
N GLN A 28 1.03 15.95 0.66
CA GLN A 28 1.78 15.07 1.57
C GLN A 28 3.30 15.23 1.45
N LEU A 29 3.82 15.62 0.29
CA LEU A 29 5.26 15.72 0.05
C LEU A 29 5.75 17.18 0.10
N PRO A 30 5.67 18.00 -0.97
CA PRO A 30 6.28 19.32 -0.95
C PRO A 30 5.61 20.29 0.04
N TYR A 31 4.29 20.27 0.18
CA TYR A 31 3.62 21.22 1.08
C TYR A 31 3.97 20.97 2.56
N LYS A 32 3.89 19.72 3.03
CA LYS A 32 4.35 19.36 4.39
C LYS A 32 5.84 19.65 4.60
N TYR A 33 6.67 19.37 3.61
CA TYR A 33 8.10 19.68 3.67
C TYR A 33 8.37 21.19 3.82
N TYR A 34 7.62 22.01 3.10
CA TYR A 34 7.65 23.47 3.24
C TYR A 34 7.15 23.94 4.61
N GLN A 35 6.05 23.36 5.12
CA GLN A 35 5.55 23.69 6.46
C GLN A 35 6.59 23.40 7.54
N ALA A 36 7.30 22.26 7.44
CA ALA A 36 8.40 21.94 8.34
C ALA A 36 9.52 22.98 8.25
N ALA A 37 9.89 23.42 7.05
CA ALA A 37 10.91 24.48 6.87
C ALA A 37 10.53 25.79 7.55
N GLN A 38 9.24 26.17 7.43
CA GLN A 38 8.73 27.39 8.06
C GLN A 38 8.67 27.26 9.58
N MET A 39 8.33 26.08 10.09
CA MET A 39 8.32 25.78 11.52
C MET A 39 9.72 25.91 12.12
N GLU A 40 10.72 25.29 11.51
CA GLU A 40 12.13 25.38 11.93
C GLU A 40 12.65 26.83 11.89
N LEU A 41 12.32 27.58 10.83
CA LEU A 41 12.68 29.01 10.74
C LEU A 41 12.02 29.87 11.83
N ASN A 42 10.80 29.53 12.25
CA ASN A 42 10.11 30.27 13.30
C ASN A 42 10.71 29.95 14.68
N GLN A 43 11.03 28.67 14.91
CA GLN A 43 11.69 28.23 16.14
C GLN A 43 13.09 28.82 16.30
N SER A 44 13.86 28.94 15.22
CA SER A 44 15.19 29.56 15.26
C SER A 44 15.18 31.05 15.61
N LYS A 45 14.02 31.71 15.43
CA LYS A 45 13.81 33.12 15.78
C LYS A 45 13.22 33.33 17.18
N MET A 46 12.79 32.26 17.86
CA MET A 46 12.26 32.37 19.21
C MET A 46 13.37 32.77 20.18
N LYS A 47 13.17 33.88 20.88
CA LYS A 47 14.05 34.36 21.94
C LYS A 47 13.38 34.06 23.28
N LEU A 48 13.63 32.87 23.82
CA LEU A 48 13.43 32.60 25.24
C LEU A 48 14.78 32.68 25.94
N ASP A 49 14.85 33.38 27.07
CA ASP A 49 16.01 33.36 27.94
C ASP A 49 16.25 31.90 28.36
N ASP A 50 17.43 31.34 28.02
CA ASP A 50 17.87 29.92 28.08
C ASP A 50 17.50 28.94 26.94
N TYR A 51 16.82 29.36 25.87
CA TYR A 51 16.56 28.46 24.74
C TYR A 51 17.67 28.48 23.69
N THR A 52 18.40 27.37 23.54
CA THR A 52 19.29 27.14 22.39
C THR A 52 18.53 26.36 21.33
N TYR A 53 18.41 26.93 20.13
CA TYR A 53 17.73 26.27 19.02
C TYR A 53 18.63 25.21 18.36
N TYR A 54 18.10 24.00 18.23
CA TYR A 54 18.70 22.92 17.45
C TYR A 54 17.74 22.53 16.34
N TYR A 55 18.27 22.49 15.12
CA TYR A 55 17.50 22.12 13.95
C TYR A 55 17.11 20.64 14.03
N SER A 56 15.83 20.33 13.79
CA SER A 56 15.39 18.94 13.67
C SER A 56 14.36 18.74 12.57
N TYR A 57 14.50 17.66 11.81
CA TYR A 57 13.56 17.29 10.78
C TYR A 57 13.48 15.77 10.66
N TYR A 58 12.24 15.28 10.69
CA TYR A 58 11.93 13.86 10.61
C TYR A 58 10.99 13.63 9.43
N PHE A 59 11.37 12.70 8.56
CA PHE A 59 10.54 12.21 7.48
C PHE A 59 10.43 10.71 7.59
N GLN A 60 9.21 10.23 7.84
CA GLN A 60 8.94 8.80 7.94
C GLN A 60 7.87 8.41 6.93
N THR A 61 8.09 7.32 6.20
CA THR A 61 7.08 6.88 5.23
C THR A 61 5.78 6.40 5.90
N SER A 62 5.84 6.05 7.19
CA SER A 62 4.67 5.75 8.02
C SER A 62 3.74 6.94 8.24
N ASP A 63 4.18 8.18 7.96
CA ASP A 63 3.34 9.39 8.02
C ASP A 63 2.19 9.36 7.00
N GLY A 64 2.15 8.32 6.17
CA GLY A 64 0.99 7.93 5.39
C GLY A 64 1.00 8.41 3.96
N ALA A 65 2.05 9.11 3.50
CA ALA A 65 2.13 9.65 2.13
C ALA A 65 1.82 8.56 1.07
N VAL A 66 2.54 7.44 1.14
CA VAL A 66 2.36 6.30 0.22
C VAL A 66 1.02 5.61 0.43
N LEU A 67 0.50 5.55 1.67
CA LEU A 67 -0.82 4.99 1.95
C LEU A 67 -1.94 5.79 1.27
N PHE A 68 -1.93 7.12 1.41
CA PHE A 68 -2.94 7.99 0.78
C PHE A 68 -2.80 8.00 -0.76
N GLN A 69 -1.57 8.04 -1.27
CA GLN A 69 -1.30 7.91 -2.70
C GLN A 69 -1.77 6.56 -3.25
N GLY A 70 -1.45 5.46 -2.56
CA GLY A 70 -1.87 4.11 -2.89
C GLY A 70 -3.39 3.97 -2.88
N ALA A 71 -4.08 4.51 -1.87
CA ALA A 71 -5.54 4.51 -1.80
C ALA A 71 -6.18 5.23 -3.01
N ALA A 72 -5.64 6.38 -3.41
CA ALA A 72 -6.11 7.10 -4.59
C ALA A 72 -5.89 6.31 -5.89
N LEU A 73 -4.75 5.61 -6.02
CA LEU A 73 -4.47 4.73 -7.16
C LEU A 73 -5.36 3.48 -7.18
N ILE A 74 -5.66 2.91 -6.01
CA ILE A 74 -6.63 1.82 -5.88
C ILE A 74 -8.00 2.29 -6.35
N ALA A 75 -8.44 3.48 -5.90
CA ALA A 75 -9.68 4.09 -6.35
C ALA A 75 -9.69 4.33 -7.87
N LEU A 76 -8.58 4.79 -8.45
CA LEU A 76 -8.45 4.98 -9.89
C LEU A 76 -8.62 3.65 -10.64
N ALA A 77 -7.92 2.60 -10.23
CA ALA A 77 -8.02 1.28 -10.86
C ALA A 77 -9.43 0.67 -10.71
N CYS A 78 -10.07 0.87 -9.56
CA CYS A 78 -11.45 0.46 -9.28
C CYS A 78 -12.45 1.21 -10.18
N LEU A 79 -12.22 2.49 -10.41
CA LEU A 79 -13.05 3.31 -11.29
C LEU A 79 -12.83 2.97 -12.77
N LEU A 80 -11.60 2.65 -13.18
CA LEU A 80 -11.28 2.30 -14.57
C LEU A 80 -11.79 0.92 -14.98
N ILE A 81 -11.82 -0.08 -14.08
CA ILE A 81 -12.28 -1.44 -14.39
C ILE A 81 -13.61 -1.75 -13.69
N GLY A 82 -13.63 -1.71 -12.37
CA GLY A 82 -14.77 -2.13 -11.55
C GLY A 82 -16.04 -1.31 -11.82
N TRP A 83 -15.93 0.02 -11.94
CA TRP A 83 -17.07 0.87 -12.30
C TRP A 83 -17.54 0.66 -13.74
N GLU A 84 -16.60 0.49 -14.68
CA GLU A 84 -16.90 0.25 -16.09
C GLU A 84 -17.79 -0.99 -16.26
N ARG A 85 -17.53 -2.03 -15.45
CA ARG A 85 -18.27 -3.30 -15.41
C ARG A 85 -19.62 -3.19 -14.72
N ASN A 86 -19.76 -2.33 -13.71
CA ASN A 86 -21.03 -2.10 -13.03
C ASN A 86 -22.04 -1.41 -13.96
N ASN A 87 -21.60 -0.44 -14.75
CA ASN A 87 -22.48 0.40 -15.58
C ASN A 87 -22.73 -0.13 -17.01
N GLN A 88 -22.48 -1.43 -17.28
CA GLN A 88 -22.57 -2.07 -18.63
C GLN A 88 -21.75 -1.40 -19.75
N SER A 89 -20.99 -0.36 -19.45
CA SER A 89 -20.18 0.40 -20.40
C SER A 89 -19.00 -0.41 -20.99
N THR A 90 -18.69 -1.54 -20.37
CA THR A 90 -17.76 -2.55 -20.89
C THR A 90 -18.26 -3.21 -22.16
N ASP A 91 -19.56 -3.48 -22.28
CA ASP A 91 -20.09 -4.16 -23.47
C ASP A 91 -20.01 -3.23 -24.69
N PHE A 92 -20.30 -1.95 -24.48
CA PHE A 92 -20.06 -0.90 -25.47
C PHE A 92 -18.57 -0.70 -25.80
N LEU A 93 -17.66 -0.80 -24.82
CA LEU A 93 -16.22 -0.69 -25.12
C LEU A 93 -15.72 -1.89 -25.92
N PHE A 94 -16.22 -3.09 -25.63
CA PHE A 94 -15.80 -4.31 -26.30
C PHE A 94 -16.43 -4.50 -27.69
N SER A 95 -17.47 -3.75 -28.04
CA SER A 95 -18.00 -3.68 -29.41
C SER A 95 -17.24 -2.69 -30.30
N MET A 96 -16.42 -1.80 -29.73
CA MET A 96 -15.56 -0.91 -30.50
C MET A 96 -14.45 -1.70 -31.22
N PRO A 97 -13.91 -1.19 -32.35
CA PRO A 97 -12.85 -1.85 -33.11
C PRO A 97 -11.47 -1.71 -32.44
N PHE A 98 -11.37 -1.99 -31.14
CA PHE A 98 -10.13 -1.98 -30.36
C PHE A 98 -9.85 -3.37 -29.77
N LYS A 99 -8.58 -3.78 -29.76
CA LYS A 99 -8.20 -5.05 -29.12
C LYS A 99 -8.33 -4.89 -27.61
N ARG A 100 -8.88 -5.92 -26.93
CA ARG A 100 -9.01 -5.93 -25.45
C ARG A 100 -7.68 -5.70 -24.73
N LYS A 101 -6.57 -6.20 -25.29
CA LYS A 101 -5.22 -5.94 -24.76
C LYS A 101 -4.88 -4.44 -24.76
N ASP A 102 -5.22 -3.72 -25.82
CA ASP A 102 -4.85 -2.32 -25.99
C ASP A 102 -5.71 -1.44 -25.07
N ILE A 103 -6.96 -1.85 -24.83
CA ILE A 103 -7.84 -1.25 -23.82
C ILE A 103 -7.21 -1.35 -22.42
N PHE A 104 -6.76 -2.55 -22.02
CA PHE A 104 -6.16 -2.76 -20.70
C PHE A 104 -4.83 -2.00 -20.56
N LEU A 105 -3.94 -2.11 -21.55
CA LEU A 105 -2.65 -1.42 -21.53
C LEU A 105 -2.80 0.11 -21.49
N THR A 106 -3.84 0.66 -22.12
CA THR A 106 -4.13 2.11 -22.03
C THR A 106 -4.50 2.53 -20.60
N LYS A 107 -5.28 1.71 -19.89
CA LYS A 107 -5.61 1.95 -18.46
C LYS A 107 -4.36 1.89 -17.58
N TRP A 108 -3.51 0.89 -17.80
CA TRP A 108 -2.24 0.77 -17.08
C TRP A 108 -1.31 1.97 -17.35
N LEU A 109 -1.13 2.33 -18.62
CA LEU A 109 -0.30 3.45 -19.04
C LEU A 109 -0.79 4.79 -18.47
N LEU A 110 -2.11 5.01 -18.42
CA LEU A 110 -2.69 6.22 -17.84
C LEU A 110 -2.24 6.42 -16.38
N GLY A 111 -2.30 5.37 -15.56
CA GLY A 111 -1.87 5.46 -14.16
C GLY A 111 -0.36 5.63 -14.04
N VAL A 112 0.42 4.81 -14.73
CA VAL A 112 1.90 4.86 -14.67
C VAL A 112 2.45 6.22 -15.07
N LEU A 113 1.95 6.80 -16.16
CA LEU A 113 2.39 8.13 -16.59
C LEU A 113 2.06 9.18 -15.53
N ASN A 114 0.86 9.16 -14.94
CA ASN A 114 0.52 10.11 -13.89
C ASN A 114 1.34 9.91 -12.61
N ILE A 115 1.63 8.67 -12.21
CA ILE A 115 2.50 8.38 -11.06
C ILE A 115 3.89 8.99 -11.29
N ILE A 116 4.52 8.69 -12.43
CA ILE A 116 5.85 9.19 -12.76
C ILE A 116 5.86 10.72 -12.82
N THR A 117 4.90 11.33 -13.51
CA THR A 117 4.82 12.80 -13.64
C THR A 117 4.66 13.47 -12.28
N VAL A 118 3.75 13.00 -11.43
CA VAL A 118 3.53 13.59 -10.10
C VAL A 118 4.76 13.46 -9.22
N GLN A 119 5.42 12.29 -9.23
CA GLN A 119 6.61 12.07 -8.41
C GLN A 119 7.78 12.95 -8.87
N ILE A 120 7.96 13.15 -10.18
CA ILE A 120 8.95 14.09 -10.71
C ILE A 120 8.61 15.53 -10.27
N VAL A 121 7.35 15.95 -10.39
CA VAL A 121 6.94 17.29 -9.95
C VAL A 121 7.19 17.49 -8.46
N CYS A 122 6.78 16.54 -7.61
CA CYS A 122 7.02 16.60 -6.17
C CYS A 122 8.51 16.62 -5.83
N TRP A 123 9.32 15.84 -6.54
CA TRP A 123 10.78 15.83 -6.39
C TRP A 123 11.40 17.19 -6.73
N ILE A 124 11.04 17.78 -7.88
CA ILE A 124 11.50 19.13 -8.28
C ILE A 124 11.05 20.18 -7.26
N SER A 125 9.79 20.13 -6.83
CA SER A 125 9.25 21.06 -5.84
C SER A 125 9.97 20.98 -4.50
N MET A 126 10.19 19.76 -3.97
CA MET A 126 10.93 19.58 -2.71
C MET A 126 12.37 20.03 -2.82
N TYR A 127 13.04 19.74 -3.94
CA TYR A 127 14.41 20.23 -4.18
C TYR A 127 14.47 21.76 -4.22
N GLY A 128 13.50 22.41 -4.88
CA GLY A 128 13.35 23.86 -4.89
C GLY A 128 13.12 24.43 -3.50
N ILE A 129 12.19 23.84 -2.72
CA ILE A 129 11.91 24.24 -1.33
C ILE A 129 13.16 24.10 -0.47
N LYS A 130 13.90 22.99 -0.58
CA LYS A 130 15.15 22.77 0.15
C LYS A 130 16.10 23.95 -0.07
N ASN A 131 16.33 24.33 -1.34
CA ASN A 131 17.30 25.37 -1.69
C ASN A 131 16.85 26.79 -1.33
N MET A 132 15.55 27.05 -1.32
CA MET A 132 14.98 28.39 -1.04
C MET A 132 14.62 28.62 0.43
N SER A 133 14.68 27.60 1.27
CA SER A 133 14.23 27.65 2.67
C SER A 133 15.36 27.42 3.66
N PHE A 134 15.02 27.48 4.95
CA PHE A 134 15.94 27.24 6.05
C PHE A 134 16.60 25.85 5.99
N HIS A 135 15.94 24.87 5.37
CA HIS A 135 16.49 23.53 5.14
C HIS A 135 17.79 23.53 4.32
N ASN A 136 18.09 24.59 3.56
CA ASN A 136 19.27 24.61 2.69
C ASN A 136 20.58 24.43 3.45
N GLU A 137 20.66 25.02 4.65
CA GLU A 137 21.86 25.06 5.48
C GLU A 137 22.10 23.74 6.22
N TYR A 138 21.02 22.99 6.52
CA TYR A 138 21.06 21.83 7.41
C TYR A 138 20.85 20.48 6.70
N GLN A 139 20.25 20.47 5.50
CA GLN A 139 19.88 19.21 4.84
C GLN A 139 20.72 18.90 3.60
N ILE A 140 21.06 17.63 3.42
CA ILE A 140 21.44 17.07 2.13
C ILE A 140 20.24 16.41 1.46
N PHE A 141 20.10 16.56 0.14
CA PHE A 141 18.93 16.04 -0.57
C PHE A 141 19.06 14.59 -1.04
N THR A 142 20.26 13.99 -0.93
CA THR A 142 20.57 12.66 -1.44
C THR A 142 19.58 11.55 -1.00
N PRO A 143 19.19 11.45 0.28
CA PRO A 143 18.22 10.43 0.73
C PRO A 143 16.85 10.54 0.06
N PHE A 144 16.41 11.76 -0.27
CA PHE A 144 15.12 11.97 -0.94
C PHE A 144 15.12 11.42 -2.38
N HIS A 145 16.26 11.40 -3.08
CA HIS A 145 16.34 10.72 -4.40
C HIS A 145 15.94 9.25 -4.30
N SER A 146 16.48 8.55 -3.29
CA SER A 146 16.15 7.16 -3.02
C SER A 146 14.67 7.01 -2.67
N TYR A 147 14.13 7.87 -1.81
CA TYR A 147 12.70 7.84 -1.48
C TYR A 147 11.81 7.93 -2.72
N PHE A 148 12.02 8.92 -3.59
CA PHE A 148 11.19 9.11 -4.77
C PHE A 148 11.27 7.94 -5.76
N LEU A 149 12.45 7.32 -5.91
CA LEU A 149 12.62 6.12 -6.73
C LEU A 149 11.81 4.95 -6.15
N TYR A 150 11.96 4.67 -4.85
CA TYR A 150 11.30 3.56 -4.18
C TYR A 150 9.78 3.75 -4.19
N ALA A 151 9.30 4.93 -3.81
CA ALA A 151 7.89 5.30 -3.84
C ALA A 151 7.29 5.13 -5.25
N THR A 152 7.98 5.55 -6.31
CA THR A 152 7.49 5.40 -7.68
C THR A 152 7.29 3.93 -8.06
N VAL A 153 8.28 3.06 -7.77
CA VAL A 153 8.20 1.63 -8.09
C VAL A 153 7.08 0.96 -7.28
N VAL A 154 6.98 1.24 -5.98
CA VAL A 154 5.94 0.69 -5.11
C VAL A 154 4.54 1.13 -5.55
N LEU A 155 4.33 2.42 -5.89
CA LEU A 155 3.04 2.92 -6.35
C LEU A 155 2.62 2.27 -7.69
N ILE A 156 3.56 2.07 -8.62
CA ILE A 156 3.30 1.34 -9.87
C ILE A 156 2.91 -0.11 -9.58
N ALA A 157 3.57 -0.77 -8.61
CA ALA A 157 3.25 -2.13 -8.21
C ALA A 157 1.85 -2.23 -7.56
N ILE A 158 1.49 -1.32 -6.65
CA ILE A 158 0.14 -1.23 -6.06
C ILE A 158 -0.93 -1.04 -7.14
N TYR A 159 -0.69 -0.12 -8.08
CA TYR A 159 -1.63 0.14 -9.17
C TYR A 159 -1.77 -1.07 -10.10
N THR A 160 -0.65 -1.70 -10.48
CA THR A 160 -0.63 -2.92 -11.31
C THR A 160 -1.35 -4.08 -10.62
N PHE A 161 -1.09 -4.28 -9.34
CA PHE A 161 -1.78 -5.27 -8.52
C PHE A 161 -3.29 -5.03 -8.49
N THR A 162 -3.72 -3.78 -8.28
CA THR A 162 -5.15 -3.44 -8.24
C THR A 162 -5.84 -3.64 -9.59
N LEU A 163 -5.16 -3.32 -10.69
CA LEU A 163 -5.66 -3.60 -12.03
C LEU A 163 -5.76 -5.10 -12.30
N PHE A 164 -4.79 -5.89 -11.85
CA PHE A 164 -4.83 -7.36 -11.90
C PHE A 164 -6.05 -7.91 -11.16
N ILE A 165 -6.30 -7.46 -9.92
CA ILE A 165 -7.51 -7.82 -9.18
C ILE A 165 -8.76 -7.40 -9.95
N GLY A 166 -8.74 -6.20 -10.54
CA GLY A 166 -9.77 -5.74 -11.45
C GLY A 166 -10.06 -6.71 -12.58
N THR A 167 -9.09 -7.43 -13.12
CA THR A 167 -9.34 -8.39 -14.22
C THR A 167 -10.11 -9.64 -13.80
N ILE A 168 -10.07 -10.01 -12.52
CA ILE A 168 -10.74 -11.21 -11.98
C ILE A 168 -12.07 -10.89 -11.28
N THR A 169 -12.32 -9.65 -10.87
CA THR A 169 -13.51 -9.23 -10.13
C THR A 169 -14.59 -8.61 -11.02
N GLY A 170 -15.86 -8.97 -10.84
CA GLY A 170 -16.93 -8.50 -11.72
C GLY A 170 -17.57 -7.15 -11.34
N HIS A 171 -17.19 -6.54 -10.22
CA HIS A 171 -17.82 -5.32 -9.71
C HIS A 171 -16.83 -4.43 -8.93
N ILE A 172 -17.15 -3.13 -8.76
CA ILE A 172 -16.29 -2.18 -8.03
C ILE A 172 -16.06 -2.58 -6.56
N PHE A 173 -17.11 -2.98 -5.84
CA PHE A 173 -16.98 -3.41 -4.43
C PHE A 173 -16.13 -4.67 -4.27
N SER A 174 -16.25 -5.64 -5.19
CA SER A 174 -15.44 -6.85 -5.11
C SER A 174 -13.98 -6.54 -5.47
N GLN A 175 -13.73 -5.66 -6.44
CA GLN A 175 -12.38 -5.19 -6.74
C GLN A 175 -11.75 -4.49 -5.53
N SER A 176 -12.42 -3.48 -4.97
CA SER A 176 -11.86 -2.72 -3.86
C SER A 176 -11.63 -3.57 -2.61
N SER A 177 -12.62 -4.39 -2.22
CA SER A 177 -12.51 -5.27 -1.06
C SER A 177 -11.42 -6.33 -1.25
N LEU A 178 -11.38 -6.99 -2.42
CA LEU A 178 -10.39 -8.04 -2.67
C LEU A 178 -8.98 -7.46 -2.76
N THR A 179 -8.81 -6.27 -3.34
CA THR A 179 -7.51 -5.58 -3.35
C THR A 179 -7.05 -5.27 -1.92
N ALA A 180 -7.92 -4.68 -1.09
CA ALA A 180 -7.57 -4.36 0.29
C ALA A 180 -7.18 -5.64 1.06
N ILE A 181 -8.02 -6.68 1.01
CA ILE A 181 -7.78 -7.95 1.72
C ILE A 181 -6.46 -8.57 1.26
N LEU A 182 -6.21 -8.66 -0.06
CA LEU A 182 -5.04 -9.35 -0.58
C LEU A 182 -3.72 -8.57 -0.41
N LEU A 183 -3.75 -7.24 -0.26
CA LEU A 183 -2.56 -6.46 0.10
C LEU A 183 -2.10 -6.77 1.52
N PHE A 184 -3.03 -6.93 2.46
CA PHE A 184 -2.73 -7.27 3.86
C PHE A 184 -2.62 -8.77 4.12
N LEU A 185 -3.07 -9.61 3.18
CA LEU A 185 -3.11 -11.07 3.34
C LEU A 185 -1.75 -11.70 3.69
N PRO A 186 -0.59 -11.29 3.13
CA PRO A 186 0.69 -11.87 3.51
C PRO A 186 1.01 -11.71 5.00
N TYR A 187 0.73 -10.54 5.58
CA TYR A 187 0.87 -10.30 7.02
C TYR A 187 -0.18 -11.08 7.81
N GLY A 188 -1.43 -11.09 7.33
CA GLY A 188 -2.52 -11.82 7.96
C GLY A 188 -2.27 -13.33 8.02
N SER A 189 -1.78 -13.96 6.95
CA SER A 189 -1.55 -15.40 6.90
C SER A 189 -0.48 -15.84 7.89
N VAL A 190 0.58 -15.05 8.08
CA VAL A 190 1.61 -15.31 9.08
C VAL A 190 1.05 -15.27 10.50
N LEU A 191 0.24 -14.25 10.83
CA LEU A 191 -0.42 -14.16 12.14
C LEU A 191 -1.38 -15.35 12.38
N LEU A 192 -2.03 -15.84 11.33
CA LEU A 192 -2.92 -17.00 11.43
C LEU A 192 -2.14 -18.30 11.63
N ILE A 193 -1.02 -18.48 10.93
CA ILE A 193 -0.15 -19.65 11.03
C ILE A 193 0.57 -19.67 12.39
N SER A 194 1.10 -18.53 12.85
CA SER A 194 1.74 -18.42 14.17
C SER A 194 0.75 -18.78 15.28
N GLY A 195 -0.50 -18.35 15.16
CA GLY A 195 -1.57 -18.67 16.12
C GLY A 195 -1.92 -20.15 16.15
N PHE A 196 -1.93 -20.82 14.99
CA PHE A 196 -2.09 -22.28 14.92
C PHE A 196 -0.91 -23.00 15.59
N ILE A 197 0.33 -22.61 15.27
CA ILE A 197 1.53 -23.19 15.89
C ILE A 197 1.49 -22.96 17.41
N TYR A 198 1.05 -21.79 17.88
CA TYR A 198 0.93 -21.49 19.31
C TYR A 198 0.08 -22.51 20.06
N THR A 199 -1.10 -22.78 19.51
CA THR A 199 -2.05 -23.65 20.20
C THR A 199 -1.63 -25.12 20.18
N HIS A 200 -0.78 -25.51 19.23
CA HIS A 200 -0.37 -26.91 19.03
C HIS A 200 1.04 -27.23 19.56
N THR A 201 1.86 -26.21 19.78
CA THR A 201 3.19 -26.36 20.37
C THR A 201 3.18 -25.69 21.73
N GLN A 202 3.59 -26.39 22.79
CA GLN A 202 3.71 -25.82 24.14
C GLN A 202 4.83 -24.77 24.29
N TRP A 203 5.27 -24.20 23.16
CA TRP A 203 6.28 -23.16 23.10
C TRP A 203 5.90 -21.96 23.99
N SER A 204 6.90 -21.33 24.59
CA SER A 204 6.70 -20.16 25.44
C SER A 204 6.15 -18.99 24.63
N LEU A 205 5.46 -18.07 25.30
CA LEU A 205 4.99 -16.82 24.68
C LEU A 205 6.15 -16.04 24.04
N GLU A 206 7.34 -16.10 24.65
CA GLU A 206 8.58 -15.51 24.15
C GLU A 206 9.05 -16.15 22.83
N ALA A 207 9.01 -17.48 22.71
CA ALA A 207 9.35 -18.17 21.47
C ALA A 207 8.43 -17.77 20.30
N MET A 208 7.21 -17.31 20.61
CA MET A 208 6.24 -16.88 19.59
C MET A 208 6.37 -15.44 19.21
N GLY A 209 6.68 -14.57 20.17
CA GLY A 209 7.14 -13.23 19.88
C GLY A 209 8.32 -13.29 18.91
N GLU A 210 9.25 -14.22 19.13
CA GLU A 210 10.43 -14.37 18.27
C GLU A 210 10.10 -14.91 16.87
N ILE A 211 9.18 -15.88 16.75
CA ILE A 211 8.71 -16.35 15.43
C ILE A 211 7.94 -15.26 14.70
N GLU A 212 7.05 -14.53 15.37
CA GLU A 212 6.32 -13.42 14.76
C GLU A 212 7.28 -12.32 14.31
N ARG A 213 8.31 -12.00 15.10
CA ARG A 213 9.38 -11.05 14.76
C ARG A 213 10.18 -11.49 13.55
N HIS A 214 10.75 -12.70 13.56
CA HIS A 214 11.51 -13.23 12.42
C HIS A 214 10.65 -13.37 11.17
N THR A 215 9.40 -13.78 11.30
CA THR A 215 8.51 -13.91 10.14
C THR A 215 8.08 -12.54 9.61
N HIS A 216 7.96 -11.52 10.47
CA HIS A 216 7.80 -10.14 10.06
C HIS A 216 9.02 -9.67 9.24
N GLU A 217 10.25 -9.96 9.67
CA GLU A 217 11.47 -9.70 8.89
C GLU A 217 11.43 -10.40 7.51
N TYR A 218 10.98 -11.66 7.43
CA TYR A 218 10.80 -12.33 6.14
C TYR A 218 9.72 -11.68 5.26
N LEU A 219 8.59 -11.28 5.85
CA LEU A 219 7.50 -10.60 5.13
C LEU A 219 7.91 -9.21 4.64
N GLN A 220 8.81 -8.54 5.34
CA GLN A 220 9.50 -7.33 4.85
C GLN A 220 10.33 -7.60 3.58
N HIS A 221 10.45 -8.84 3.11
CA HIS A 221 11.02 -9.11 1.79
C HIS A 221 9.97 -9.47 0.73
N VAL A 222 8.71 -9.72 1.11
CA VAL A 222 7.65 -10.23 0.21
C VAL A 222 6.55 -9.19 -0.05
N GLY A 223 6.34 -8.24 0.86
CA GLY A 223 5.34 -7.19 0.72
C GLY A 223 5.64 -6.19 -0.40
N ILE A 224 4.61 -5.77 -1.13
CA ILE A 224 4.72 -4.72 -2.17
C ILE A 224 5.21 -3.38 -1.57
N ILE A 225 4.76 -3.06 -0.34
CA ILE A 225 5.05 -1.80 0.35
C ILE A 225 6.38 -1.85 1.10
N SER A 226 6.92 -3.06 1.31
CA SER A 226 8.05 -3.25 2.22
C SER A 226 9.29 -2.37 1.99
N PRO A 227 9.71 -2.05 0.74
CA PRO A 227 10.84 -1.16 0.50
C PRO A 227 10.71 0.24 1.15
N LEU A 228 9.51 0.59 1.62
CA LEU A 228 9.18 1.85 2.23
C LEU A 228 8.80 1.74 3.72
N GLU A 229 8.63 0.54 4.28
CA GLU A 229 8.17 0.38 5.68
C GLU A 229 9.18 0.93 6.69
N SER A 230 10.47 0.64 6.50
CA SER A 230 11.56 1.13 7.36
C SER A 230 12.30 2.35 6.79
N PHE A 231 11.73 3.01 5.78
CA PHE A 231 12.36 4.17 5.15
C PHE A 231 12.09 5.43 5.99
N SER A 232 13.15 5.96 6.62
CA SER A 232 13.15 7.19 7.39
C SER A 232 14.36 8.06 7.03
N ILE A 233 14.15 9.38 7.05
CA ILE A 233 15.21 10.38 6.91
C ILE A 233 15.12 11.28 8.13
N THR A 234 16.22 11.40 8.86
CA THR A 234 16.30 12.20 10.08
C THR A 234 17.49 13.14 9.95
N PHE A 235 17.24 14.41 10.23
CA PHE A 235 18.26 15.42 10.47
C PHE A 235 18.05 15.94 11.88
N ASP A 236 18.90 15.57 12.81
CA ASP A 236 18.82 16.03 14.21
C ASP A 236 20.15 16.66 14.61
N TYR A 237 20.10 17.87 15.15
CA TYR A 237 21.28 18.60 15.63
C TYR A 237 21.26 18.76 17.15
N HIS A 238 20.30 18.14 17.85
CA HIS A 238 20.29 18.18 19.31
C HIS A 238 21.53 17.47 19.88
N PRO A 239 22.16 18.04 20.92
CA PRO A 239 23.28 17.39 21.57
C PRO A 239 22.80 16.14 22.31
N ILE A 240 23.66 15.13 22.39
CA ILE A 240 23.42 13.93 23.17
C ILE A 240 23.56 14.31 24.64
N GLU A 241 22.46 14.25 25.38
CA GLU A 241 22.40 14.54 26.81
C GLU A 241 22.46 13.26 27.64
N THR A 242 23.32 13.24 28.64
CA THR A 242 23.42 12.15 29.63
C THR A 242 22.90 12.64 30.96
N PHE A 243 22.14 11.78 31.66
CA PHE A 243 21.55 12.10 32.97
C PHE A 243 22.00 11.07 34.00
N ASP A 244 22.10 11.47 35.27
CA ASP A 244 22.30 10.55 36.39
C ASP A 244 21.00 9.83 36.78
N ASP A 245 21.09 8.86 37.69
CA ASP A 245 19.94 8.10 38.21
C ASP A 245 18.91 8.98 38.95
N GLN A 246 19.25 10.24 39.25
CA GLN A 246 18.40 11.23 39.91
C GLN A 246 17.78 12.23 38.90
N GLY A 247 18.11 12.12 37.61
CA GLY A 247 17.61 12.98 36.54
C GLY A 247 18.39 14.29 36.34
N ASN A 248 19.55 14.46 36.98
CA ASN A 248 20.42 15.62 36.76
C ASN A 248 21.26 15.43 35.49
N LYS A 249 21.38 16.47 34.67
CA LYS A 249 22.19 16.46 33.44
C LYS A 249 23.68 16.38 33.77
N LEU A 250 24.33 15.30 33.35
CA LEU A 250 25.75 15.01 33.55
C LEU A 250 26.62 15.67 32.47
N SER A 251 26.21 15.56 31.20
CA SER A 251 26.95 16.11 30.06
C SER A 251 26.02 16.32 28.86
N SER A 252 26.35 17.31 28.04
CA SER A 252 25.80 17.48 26.69
C SER A 252 26.95 17.50 25.68
N VAL A 253 27.00 16.48 24.84
CA VAL A 253 28.01 16.37 23.78
C VAL A 253 27.35 16.67 22.44
N PRO A 254 27.91 17.56 21.60
CA PRO A 254 27.41 17.78 20.25
C PRO A 254 27.37 16.45 19.48
N GLN A 255 26.34 16.24 18.68
CA GLN A 255 26.23 15.04 17.87
C GLN A 255 27.29 15.02 16.76
N ASP A 256 27.94 13.86 16.57
CA ASP A 256 29.01 13.69 15.59
C ASP A 256 28.48 13.63 14.13
N ASP A 257 27.31 13.01 13.91
CA ASP A 257 26.62 12.96 12.62
C ASP A 257 25.12 13.25 12.77
N PRO A 258 24.60 14.38 12.26
CA PRO A 258 23.18 14.74 12.39
C PRO A 258 22.22 13.80 11.63
N MET A 259 22.75 12.86 10.83
CA MET A 259 21.98 11.89 10.06
C MET A 259 22.05 10.46 10.60
N GLU A 260 22.62 10.24 11.79
CA GLU A 260 22.84 8.91 12.38
C GLU A 260 21.61 7.99 12.34
N HIS A 261 20.40 8.54 12.49
CA HIS A 261 19.14 7.79 12.51
C HIS A 261 18.43 7.66 11.14
N THR A 262 19.09 8.02 10.04
CA THR A 262 18.55 7.84 8.69
C THR A 262 18.58 6.36 8.29
N SER A 263 17.41 5.77 8.03
CA SER A 263 17.27 4.39 7.58
C SER A 263 16.80 4.36 6.12
N ILE A 264 17.70 3.96 5.22
CA ILE A 264 17.40 3.71 3.81
C ILE A 264 17.50 2.20 3.56
N PRO A 265 16.38 1.53 3.24
CA PRO A 265 16.39 0.11 2.92
C PRO A 265 17.29 -0.20 1.74
N SER A 266 17.79 -1.43 1.68
CA SER A 266 18.66 -1.87 0.58
C SER A 266 17.93 -1.85 -0.77
N PRO A 267 18.57 -1.46 -1.89
CA PRO A 267 17.97 -1.51 -3.23
C PRO A 267 17.44 -2.87 -3.64
N TRP A 268 17.96 -3.95 -3.07
CA TRP A 268 17.48 -5.31 -3.30
C TRP A 268 16.02 -5.52 -2.90
N THR A 269 15.50 -4.73 -1.95
CA THR A 269 14.09 -4.76 -1.55
C THR A 269 13.15 -4.42 -2.72
N LEU A 270 13.61 -3.63 -3.71
CA LEU A 270 12.83 -3.29 -4.89
C LEU A 270 12.60 -4.46 -5.86
N LEU A 271 13.36 -5.56 -5.72
CA LEU A 271 13.16 -6.76 -6.53
C LEU A 271 11.71 -7.26 -6.41
N THR A 272 11.15 -7.18 -5.20
CA THR A 272 9.78 -7.61 -4.91
C THR A 272 8.74 -6.83 -5.72
N PRO A 273 8.57 -5.50 -5.60
CA PRO A 273 7.59 -4.79 -6.42
C PRO A 273 7.87 -4.91 -7.93
N PHE A 274 9.13 -5.03 -8.37
CA PHE A 274 9.44 -5.32 -9.79
C PHE A 274 8.91 -6.68 -10.23
N THR A 275 9.11 -7.74 -9.44
CA THR A 275 8.57 -9.08 -9.75
C THR A 275 7.04 -9.06 -9.82
N TYR A 276 6.36 -8.32 -8.93
CA TYR A 276 4.91 -8.13 -9.01
C TYR A 276 4.50 -7.44 -10.32
N ILE A 277 5.18 -6.39 -10.74
CA ILE A 277 4.88 -5.69 -12.00
C ILE A 277 5.10 -6.62 -13.20
N ILE A 278 6.26 -7.27 -13.27
CA ILE A 278 6.67 -8.11 -14.40
C ILE A 278 5.78 -9.36 -14.53
N THR A 279 5.30 -9.93 -13.43
CA THR A 279 4.46 -11.13 -13.45
C THR A 279 2.97 -10.79 -13.61
N LEU A 280 2.45 -9.83 -12.84
CA LEU A 280 1.02 -9.53 -12.83
C LEU A 280 0.57 -8.76 -14.07
N LEU A 281 1.40 -7.92 -14.68
CA LEU A 281 1.00 -7.17 -15.86
C LEU A 281 0.69 -8.07 -17.07
N PRO A 282 1.54 -9.04 -17.45
CA PRO A 282 1.21 -10.01 -18.51
C PRO A 282 0.00 -10.88 -18.15
N ILE A 283 -0.08 -11.38 -16.91
CA ILE A 283 -1.20 -12.22 -16.47
C ILE A 283 -2.51 -11.43 -16.53
N ALA A 284 -2.53 -10.20 -16.01
CA ALA A 284 -3.69 -9.32 -16.07
C ALA A 284 -4.10 -9.03 -17.53
N THR A 285 -3.13 -8.75 -18.39
CA THR A 285 -3.40 -8.54 -19.83
C THR A 285 -4.05 -9.78 -20.44
N PHE A 286 -3.51 -10.97 -20.17
CA PHE A 286 -4.07 -12.24 -20.65
C PHE A 286 -5.50 -12.46 -20.13
N LEU A 287 -5.72 -12.33 -18.81
CA LEU A 287 -7.03 -12.52 -18.18
C LEU A 287 -8.07 -11.51 -18.70
N TYR A 288 -7.66 -10.26 -18.93
CA TYR A 288 -8.54 -9.23 -19.47
C TYR A 288 -9.01 -9.57 -20.89
N THR A 289 -8.15 -10.16 -21.73
CA THR A 289 -8.57 -10.60 -23.09
C THR A 289 -9.59 -11.74 -23.06
N ARG A 290 -9.57 -12.59 -22.02
CA ARG A 290 -10.47 -13.74 -21.85
C ARG A 290 -11.60 -13.51 -20.85
N THR A 291 -11.86 -12.26 -20.49
CA THR A 291 -12.91 -11.93 -19.52
C THR A 291 -14.30 -12.33 -20.04
N PRO A 292 -15.06 -13.16 -19.27
CA PRO A 292 -16.45 -13.49 -19.58
C PRO A 292 -17.38 -12.34 -19.17
N ASN A 293 -17.97 -11.67 -20.16
CA ASN A 293 -18.79 -10.47 -19.92
C ASN A 293 -20.14 -10.81 -19.24
N GLU A 294 -20.66 -12.01 -19.46
CA GLU A 294 -21.91 -12.51 -18.88
C GLU A 294 -21.87 -12.61 -17.35
N GLN A 295 -20.65 -12.60 -16.77
CA GLN A 295 -20.42 -12.65 -15.33
C GLN A 295 -20.18 -11.28 -14.69
N ASN A 296 -20.27 -10.18 -15.45
CA ASN A 296 -20.22 -8.83 -14.90
C ASN A 296 -21.30 -8.65 -13.82
N GLY A 297 -20.95 -7.98 -12.72
CA GLY A 297 -21.79 -7.83 -11.53
C GLY A 297 -21.64 -8.94 -10.48
N LYS A 298 -21.03 -10.09 -10.81
CA LYS A 298 -20.65 -11.08 -9.78
C LYS A 298 -19.39 -10.65 -9.04
N ILE A 299 -19.14 -11.22 -7.86
CA ILE A 299 -17.91 -10.94 -7.09
C ILE A 299 -16.68 -11.32 -7.91
N LEU A 300 -16.66 -12.54 -8.45
CA LEU A 300 -15.59 -13.08 -9.31
C LEU A 300 -16.14 -13.46 -10.68
N LEU A 301 -15.37 -13.16 -11.72
CA LEU A 301 -15.73 -13.44 -13.12
C LEU A 301 -15.45 -14.86 -13.57
N PHE A 302 -14.45 -15.53 -13.00
CA PHE A 302 -14.02 -16.85 -13.45
C PHE A 302 -14.59 -17.93 -12.53
N PRO A 303 -15.48 -18.83 -13.01
CA PRO A 303 -16.07 -19.89 -12.17
C PRO A 303 -15.03 -20.83 -11.57
N LYS A 304 -13.94 -21.11 -12.32
CA LYS A 304 -12.83 -21.93 -11.81
C LYS A 304 -12.14 -21.27 -10.60
N LEU A 305 -12.05 -19.94 -10.58
CA LEU A 305 -11.44 -19.19 -9.49
C LEU A 305 -12.32 -19.15 -8.24
N GLN A 306 -13.65 -19.23 -8.40
CA GLN A 306 -14.59 -19.25 -7.27
C GLN A 306 -14.32 -20.42 -6.30
N LYS A 307 -13.97 -21.61 -6.83
CA LYS A 307 -13.64 -22.79 -5.99
C LYS A 307 -12.41 -22.53 -5.12
N TRP A 308 -11.34 -21.99 -5.71
CA TRP A 308 -10.09 -21.68 -4.99
C TRP A 308 -10.27 -20.53 -4.00
N PHE A 309 -11.03 -19.51 -4.40
CA PHE A 309 -11.37 -18.39 -3.51
C PHE A 309 -12.14 -18.88 -2.28
N MET A 310 -13.16 -19.73 -2.45
CA MET A 310 -13.90 -20.34 -1.35
C MET A 310 -13.01 -21.13 -0.40
N LEU A 311 -12.12 -21.98 -0.94
CA LEU A 311 -11.21 -22.79 -0.13
C LEU A 311 -10.30 -21.89 0.73
N CYS A 312 -9.70 -20.88 0.09
CA CYS A 312 -8.78 -19.95 0.75
C CYS A 312 -9.49 -19.13 1.84
N THR A 313 -10.64 -18.52 1.53
CA THR A 313 -11.37 -17.70 2.51
C THR A 313 -11.85 -18.53 3.69
N VAL A 314 -12.44 -19.70 3.45
CA VAL A 314 -12.91 -20.59 4.53
C VAL A 314 -11.75 -21.03 5.43
N LEU A 315 -10.59 -21.35 4.85
CA LEU A 315 -9.39 -21.69 5.62
C LEU A 315 -8.91 -20.51 6.46
N CYS A 316 -8.81 -19.31 5.88
CA CYS A 316 -8.39 -18.11 6.59
C CYS A 316 -9.33 -17.75 7.74
N PHE A 317 -10.65 -17.77 7.51
CA PHE A 317 -11.64 -17.51 8.57
C PHE A 317 -11.66 -18.62 9.63
N GLY A 318 -11.44 -19.87 9.25
CA GLY A 318 -11.26 -20.97 10.19
C GLY A 318 -10.05 -20.74 11.11
N LEU A 319 -8.86 -20.49 10.54
CA LEU A 319 -7.67 -20.20 11.33
C LEU A 319 -7.86 -18.98 12.25
N LEU A 320 -8.56 -17.94 11.77
CA LEU A 320 -8.88 -16.76 12.55
C LEU A 320 -9.79 -17.10 13.74
N GLY A 321 -10.87 -17.85 13.50
CA GLY A 321 -11.77 -18.31 14.56
C GLY A 321 -11.07 -19.18 15.59
N GLY A 322 -10.17 -20.06 15.13
CA GLY A 322 -9.31 -20.85 16.00
C GLY A 322 -8.41 -19.99 16.87
N ARG A 323 -7.74 -18.97 16.30
CA ARG A 323 -6.89 -18.05 17.08
C ARG A 323 -7.67 -17.22 18.10
N ILE A 324 -8.91 -16.80 17.80
CA ILE A 324 -9.73 -15.98 18.71
C ILE A 324 -10.18 -16.79 19.94
N LEU A 325 -10.59 -18.05 19.74
CA LEU A 325 -11.12 -18.89 20.82
C LEU A 325 -10.06 -19.83 21.44
N GLY A 326 -8.94 -20.02 20.75
CA GLY A 326 -7.80 -20.81 21.23
C GLY A 326 -6.94 -20.02 22.22
N GLY A 327 -6.40 -20.73 23.20
CA GLY A 327 -5.43 -20.21 24.17
C GLY A 327 -4.41 -21.29 24.51
N ARG A 328 -3.43 -20.97 25.36
CA ARG A 328 -2.42 -21.95 25.81
C ARG A 328 -3.14 -23.14 26.46
N ASP A 329 -2.93 -24.33 25.89
CA ASP A 329 -3.55 -25.62 26.28
C ASP A 329 -5.07 -25.77 26.02
N ALA A 330 -5.70 -24.84 25.30
CA ALA A 330 -7.12 -24.91 24.95
C ALA A 330 -7.36 -25.44 23.53
N LEU A 331 -6.81 -26.62 23.21
CA LEU A 331 -6.93 -27.25 21.88
C LEU A 331 -8.39 -27.45 21.46
N LEU A 332 -9.25 -27.84 22.41
CA LEU A 332 -10.67 -28.05 22.13
C LEU A 332 -11.37 -26.75 21.74
N SER A 333 -11.08 -25.64 22.42
CA SER A 333 -11.69 -24.34 22.07
C SER A 333 -11.14 -23.80 20.74
N TYR A 334 -9.88 -24.07 20.42
CA TYR A 334 -9.30 -23.77 19.11
C TYR A 334 -10.08 -24.45 17.99
N TYR A 335 -10.29 -25.78 18.06
CA TYR A 335 -11.01 -26.50 17.01
C TYR A 335 -12.48 -26.11 16.94
N ILE A 336 -13.14 -25.84 18.08
CA ILE A 336 -14.52 -25.30 18.07
C ILE A 336 -14.56 -23.98 17.31
N GLY A 337 -13.64 -23.04 17.62
CA GLY A 337 -13.57 -21.76 16.92
C GLY A 337 -13.25 -21.92 15.44
N PHE A 338 -12.33 -22.83 15.10
CA PHE A 338 -11.96 -23.13 13.72
C PHE A 338 -13.16 -23.63 12.91
N PHE A 339 -13.84 -24.68 13.38
CA PHE A 339 -14.96 -25.26 12.64
C PHE A 339 -16.16 -24.30 12.60
N LEU A 340 -16.47 -23.60 13.69
CA LEU A 340 -17.57 -22.64 13.73
C LEU A 340 -17.35 -21.50 12.73
N ALA A 341 -16.16 -20.89 12.72
CA ALA A 341 -15.85 -19.82 11.77
C ALA A 341 -15.75 -20.31 10.32
N ALA A 342 -15.21 -21.52 10.09
CA ALA A 342 -15.17 -22.13 8.77
C ALA A 342 -16.57 -22.42 8.21
N ILE A 343 -17.49 -22.94 9.04
CA ILE A 343 -18.88 -23.21 8.66
C ILE A 343 -19.62 -21.91 8.35
N ILE A 344 -19.53 -20.91 9.23
CA ILE A 344 -20.19 -19.61 9.03
C ILE A 344 -19.68 -18.95 7.74
N SER A 345 -18.35 -18.88 7.57
CA SER A 345 -17.75 -18.28 6.37
C SER A 345 -18.14 -19.05 5.10
N TYR A 346 -18.18 -20.39 5.13
CA TYR A 346 -18.62 -21.20 4.00
C TYR A 346 -20.04 -20.84 3.56
N PHE A 347 -21.01 -20.75 4.48
CA PHE A 347 -22.38 -20.37 4.12
C PHE A 347 -22.48 -18.94 3.61
N VAL A 348 -21.80 -18.00 4.25
CA VAL A 348 -21.77 -16.59 3.85
C VAL A 348 -21.20 -16.44 2.44
N PHE A 349 -20.00 -16.96 2.17
CA PHE A 349 -19.35 -16.82 0.86
C PHE A 349 -20.06 -17.61 -0.24
N THR A 350 -20.67 -18.77 0.07
CA THR A 350 -21.48 -19.51 -0.90
C THR A 350 -22.68 -18.70 -1.37
N ARG A 351 -23.28 -17.90 -0.47
CA ARG A 351 -24.37 -16.97 -0.83
C ARG A 351 -23.83 -15.77 -1.59
N LEU A 352 -22.77 -15.13 -1.09
CA LEU A 352 -22.18 -13.93 -1.69
C LEU A 352 -21.68 -14.16 -3.12
N LEU A 353 -21.02 -15.29 -3.41
CA LEU A 353 -20.51 -15.59 -4.76
C LEU A 353 -21.62 -15.81 -5.80
N LYS A 354 -22.82 -16.21 -5.36
CA LYS A 354 -23.99 -16.37 -6.23
C LYS A 354 -24.71 -15.05 -6.51
N LEU A 355 -24.50 -14.02 -5.69
CA LEU A 355 -25.13 -12.72 -5.88
C LEU A 355 -24.56 -12.02 -7.12
N LYS A 356 -25.46 -11.41 -7.89
CA LYS A 356 -25.14 -10.48 -8.97
C LYS A 356 -25.52 -9.08 -8.50
N PHE A 357 -24.53 -8.27 -8.18
CA PHE A 357 -24.72 -6.85 -7.90
C PHE A 357 -24.97 -6.15 -9.23
N SER A 358 -26.16 -5.58 -9.39
CA SER A 358 -26.50 -4.72 -10.52
C SER A 358 -27.05 -3.43 -9.94
N PHE A 359 -26.33 -2.33 -10.11
CA PHE A 359 -26.92 -1.00 -10.01
C PHE A 359 -27.51 -0.63 -11.38
N GLY A 360 -28.54 -1.38 -11.77
CA GLY A 360 -29.44 -1.02 -12.86
C GLY A 360 -30.81 -0.82 -12.23
N GLY A 361 -31.22 0.44 -12.13
CA GLY A 361 -32.60 0.78 -11.81
C GLY A 361 -33.55 0.08 -12.79
N LYS A 362 -34.76 -0.15 -12.30
CA LYS A 362 -35.92 -0.32 -13.17
C LYS A 362 -35.98 0.77 -14.24
#